data_AF-A0AAU1F5B6-F1
#
_entry.id   AF-A0AAU1F5B6-F1
#
_cell.length_a   1.000
_cell.length_b   1.000
_cell.length_c   1.000
_cell.angle_alpha   90.00
_cell.angle_beta   90.00
_cell.angle_gamma   90.00
#
_symmetry.space_group_name_H-M   'P 1'
#
loop_
_entity.id
_entity.type
_entity.pdbx_description
1 polymer ?
#
loop_
_entity_poly.entity_id
_entity_poly.type
_entity_poly.pdbx_seq_one_letter_code
_entity_poly.pdbx_strand_id
1 'polypeptide(L)'
;MLDLDTGRQTCYDGFTAAFSAASGGRITDAPDDLEGASGGSLQELRAETSRLMEDAAAGGANGNVIIGTFFEHKDYGGRTLTIEADRPCRNNNAQDHWTPTMPPGWNDIITSLQPWANCWIELYSDDNFGGDREGAYRTNTPDIGSYMNDRTSSIAYR
;
A
#
# COMPACT_ATOMS: atom_id res chain seq x y z
N MET A 1 21.83 4.28 -2.77
CA MET A 1 20.51 4.09 -3.41
C MET A 1 20.70 3.86 -4.90
N LEU A 2 20.07 2.82 -5.45
CA LEU A 2 20.07 2.52 -6.88
C LEU A 2 18.82 3.15 -7.51
N ASP A 3 19.03 4.00 -8.51
CA ASP A 3 17.99 4.48 -9.40
C ASP A 3 17.72 3.39 -10.44
N LEU A 4 16.53 2.77 -10.38
CA LEU A 4 16.18 1.60 -11.21
C LEU A 4 15.92 1.96 -12.68
N ASP A 5 15.68 3.24 -12.98
CA ASP A 5 15.42 3.73 -14.35
C ASP A 5 16.72 4.08 -15.08
N THR A 6 17.70 4.62 -14.36
CA THR A 6 18.97 5.10 -14.92
C THR A 6 20.18 4.21 -14.59
N GLY A 7 20.02 3.24 -13.68
CA GLY A 7 21.10 2.40 -13.18
C GLY A 7 22.13 3.15 -12.33
N ARG A 8 21.86 4.41 -11.98
CA ARG A 8 22.81 5.27 -11.26
C ARG A 8 22.79 4.92 -9.77
N GLN A 9 23.97 4.67 -9.21
CA GLN A 9 24.13 4.43 -7.78
C GLN A 9 24.66 5.68 -7.09
N THR A 10 23.95 6.13 -6.05
CA THR A 10 24.44 7.14 -5.11
C THR A 10 24.86 6.43 -3.83
N CYS A 11 26.13 6.58 -3.44
CA CYS A 11 26.66 6.07 -2.17
C CYS A 11 26.53 7.16 -1.09
N TYR A 12 26.23 6.76 0.15
CA TYR A 12 26.12 7.64 1.31
C TYR A 12 27.01 7.11 2.43
N ASP A 13 27.57 8.02 3.24
CA ASP A 13 28.54 7.67 4.30
C ASP A 13 27.91 7.00 5.53
N GLY A 14 26.57 6.96 5.62
CA GLY A 14 25.84 6.36 6.75
C GLY A 14 24.34 6.23 6.49
N PHE A 15 23.65 5.51 7.37
CA PHE A 15 22.21 5.26 7.29
C PHE A 15 21.42 6.57 7.43
N THR A 16 21.84 7.45 8.35
CA THR A 16 21.28 8.79 8.53
C THR A 16 21.32 9.59 7.23
N ALA A 17 22.48 9.60 6.56
CA ALA A 17 22.68 10.35 5.31
C ALA A 17 21.83 9.78 4.16
N ALA A 18 21.68 8.46 4.09
CA ALA A 18 20.82 7.81 3.11
C ALA A 18 19.33 8.14 3.33
N PHE A 19 18.85 8.08 4.57
CA PHE A 19 17.44 8.38 4.91
C PHE A 19 17.11 9.86 4.79
N SER A 20 18.03 10.75 5.15
CA SER A 20 17.89 12.18 4.92
C SER A 20 17.73 12.48 3.43
N ALA A 21 18.58 11.90 2.57
CA ALA A 21 18.46 12.08 1.13
C ALA A 21 17.14 11.50 0.56
N ALA A 22 16.77 10.29 0.98
CA ALA A 22 15.56 9.61 0.49
C ALA A 22 14.26 10.30 0.95
N SER A 23 14.26 10.88 2.14
CA SER A 23 13.10 11.60 2.71
C SER A 23 13.02 13.07 2.27
N GLY A 24 13.97 13.56 1.46
CA GLY A 24 14.06 14.98 1.10
C GLY A 24 14.38 15.87 2.30
N GLY A 25 15.17 15.36 3.25
CA GLY A 25 15.61 16.06 4.46
C GLY A 25 14.62 16.06 5.61
N ARG A 26 13.57 15.22 5.56
CA ARG A 26 12.54 15.15 6.61
C ARG A 26 12.92 14.26 7.78
N ILE A 27 13.75 13.24 7.54
CA ILE A 27 14.31 12.37 8.57
C ILE A 27 15.80 12.66 8.64
N THR A 28 16.26 13.36 9.68
CA THR A 28 17.65 13.82 9.80
C THR A 28 18.45 13.12 10.89
N ASP A 29 17.80 12.29 11.71
CA ASP A 29 18.36 11.65 12.91
C ASP A 29 18.06 10.15 12.96
N ALA A 30 17.79 9.53 11.79
CA ALA A 30 17.65 8.08 11.69
C ALA A 30 18.93 7.41 12.26
N PRO A 31 18.82 6.51 13.24
CA PRO A 31 19.99 5.95 13.93
C PRO A 31 20.87 5.15 12.96
N ASP A 32 22.19 5.41 12.98
CA ASP A 32 23.16 4.67 12.17
C ASP A 32 23.34 3.21 12.58
N ASP A 33 22.90 2.86 13.79
CA ASP A 33 22.92 1.51 14.32
C ASP A 33 21.58 1.19 15.03
N LEU A 34 20.92 0.14 14.56
CA LEU A 34 19.67 -0.36 15.14
C LEU A 34 19.91 -1.24 16.39
N GLU A 35 21.14 -1.75 16.61
CA GLU A 35 21.46 -2.57 17.78
C GLU A 35 21.66 -1.72 19.05
N GLY A 36 22.02 -0.44 18.91
CA GLY A 36 22.14 0.52 20.02
C GLY A 36 20.90 1.38 20.28
N ALA A 37 19.89 1.30 19.41
CA ALA A 37 18.65 2.06 19.53
C ALA A 37 17.81 1.51 20.68
N SER A 38 17.87 2.16 21.84
CA SER A 38 16.96 1.84 22.95
C SER A 38 15.51 1.92 22.49
N GLY A 39 14.63 1.08 23.05
CA GLY A 39 13.24 0.92 22.58
C GLY A 39 12.42 2.22 22.46
N GLY A 40 12.81 3.30 23.15
CA GLY A 40 12.25 4.64 22.98
C GLY A 40 12.56 5.25 21.61
N SER A 41 13.81 5.21 21.15
CA SER A 41 14.22 5.77 19.85
C SER A 41 13.57 5.09 18.65
N LEU A 42 13.32 3.78 18.72
CA LEU A 42 12.57 3.04 17.71
C LEU A 42 11.06 3.35 17.72
N GLN A 43 10.47 3.60 18.89
CA GLN A 43 9.07 4.00 19.02
C GLN A 43 8.87 5.44 18.51
N GLU A 44 9.82 6.32 18.78
CA GLU A 44 9.83 7.70 18.33
C GLU A 44 10.01 7.77 16.82
N LEU A 45 10.98 7.02 16.26
CA LEU A 45 11.14 6.89 14.80
C LEU A 45 9.89 6.32 14.13
N ARG A 46 9.23 5.31 14.73
CA ARG A 46 7.96 4.78 14.21
C ARG A 46 6.85 5.82 14.26
N ALA A 47 6.74 6.57 15.36
CA ALA A 47 5.73 7.62 15.49
C ALA A 47 5.97 8.77 14.50
N GLU A 48 7.22 9.16 14.31
CA GLU A 48 7.61 10.18 13.33
C GLU A 48 7.42 9.70 11.90
N THR A 49 7.76 8.45 11.59
CA THR A 49 7.48 7.85 10.29
C THR A 49 5.97 7.81 10.02
N SER A 50 5.16 7.44 11.01
CA SER A 50 3.69 7.48 10.89
C SER A 50 3.19 8.90 10.64
N ARG A 51 3.68 9.91 11.37
CA ARG A 51 3.32 11.31 11.14
C ARG A 51 3.77 11.81 9.77
N LEU A 52 4.94 11.42 9.31
CA LEU A 52 5.44 11.77 7.98
C LEU A 52 4.62 11.09 6.87
N MET A 53 4.12 9.87 7.11
CA MET A 53 3.17 9.20 6.20
C MET A 53 1.80 9.90 6.20
N GLU A 54 1.32 10.34 7.36
CA GLU A 54 0.09 11.13 7.51
C GLU A 54 0.22 12.51 6.83
N ASP A 55 1.35 13.20 7.01
CA ASP A 55 1.66 14.47 6.37
C ASP A 55 1.93 14.31 4.87
N ALA A 56 2.51 13.19 4.43
CA ALA A 56 2.61 12.85 3.01
C ALA A 56 1.22 12.61 2.38
N ALA A 57 0.30 11.98 3.14
CA ALA A 57 -1.09 11.79 2.75
C ALA A 57 -1.89 13.10 2.74
N ALA A 58 -1.57 14.04 3.63
CA ALA A 58 -2.19 15.36 3.72
C ALA A 58 -1.58 16.39 2.75
N GLY A 59 -0.30 16.24 2.43
CA GLY A 59 0.53 17.19 1.70
C GLY A 59 0.84 16.81 0.25
N GLY A 60 0.25 15.73 -0.27
CA GLY A 60 0.42 15.32 -1.67
C GLY A 60 1.88 15.02 -2.01
N ALA A 61 2.48 14.03 -1.34
CA ALA A 61 3.78 13.54 -1.78
C ALA A 61 3.70 13.09 -3.26
N ASN A 62 4.63 13.57 -4.09
CA ASN A 62 4.68 13.37 -5.54
C ASN A 62 5.12 11.94 -5.94
N GLY A 63 4.47 10.91 -5.39
CA GLY A 63 4.69 9.53 -5.74
C GLY A 63 3.43 8.72 -5.48
N ASN A 64 3.02 7.95 -6.48
CA ASN A 64 1.95 6.98 -6.30
C ASN A 64 2.31 6.01 -5.17
N VAL A 65 1.37 5.72 -4.27
CA VAL A 65 1.50 4.68 -3.26
C VAL A 65 0.69 3.47 -3.67
N ILE A 66 1.20 2.27 -3.41
CA ILE A 66 0.43 1.04 -3.60
C ILE A 66 -0.68 0.99 -2.54
N ILE A 67 -1.93 0.86 -2.97
CA ILE A 67 -3.11 0.78 -2.09
C ILE A 67 -3.72 -0.63 -2.01
N GLY A 68 -3.35 -1.51 -2.95
CA GLY A 68 -3.75 -2.91 -2.93
C GLY A 68 -3.02 -3.75 -3.96
N THR A 69 -2.75 -5.00 -3.60
CA THR A 69 -2.25 -6.02 -4.53
C THR A 69 -3.22 -7.20 -4.56
N PHE A 70 -3.55 -7.65 -5.76
CA PHE A 70 -4.55 -8.69 -6.02
C PHE A 70 -3.93 -9.83 -6.83
N PHE A 71 -4.41 -11.03 -6.57
CA PHE A 71 -3.83 -12.26 -7.09
C PHE A 71 -4.91 -13.18 -7.65
N GLU A 72 -4.58 -13.80 -8.78
CA GLU A 72 -5.47 -14.74 -9.48
C GLU A 72 -5.71 -16.04 -8.69
N HIS A 73 -4.76 -16.44 -7.85
CA HIS A 73 -4.85 -17.68 -7.09
C HIS A 73 -4.69 -17.45 -5.59
N LYS A 74 -4.97 -18.49 -4.81
CA LYS A 74 -4.76 -18.51 -3.36
C LYS A 74 -3.29 -18.34 -3.02
N ASP A 75 -3.05 -17.98 -1.77
CA ASP A 75 -1.72 -17.82 -1.19
C ASP A 75 -0.83 -16.85 -2.01
N TYR A 76 -1.46 -15.83 -2.58
CA TYR A 76 -0.80 -14.78 -3.37
C TYR A 76 -0.14 -15.31 -4.66
N GLY A 77 -0.68 -16.38 -5.24
CA GLY A 77 -0.19 -17.00 -6.47
C GLY A 77 -0.85 -16.49 -7.75
N GLY A 78 -0.34 -16.95 -8.90
CA GLY A 78 -0.87 -16.63 -10.22
C GLY A 78 -0.49 -15.24 -10.71
N ARG A 79 -1.28 -14.66 -11.62
CA ARG A 79 -1.09 -13.28 -12.09
C ARG A 79 -1.26 -12.30 -10.92
N THR A 80 -0.58 -11.16 -11.01
CA THR A 80 -0.58 -10.10 -9.98
C THR A 80 -1.02 -8.78 -10.58
N LEU A 81 -1.91 -8.06 -9.87
CA LEU A 81 -2.33 -6.70 -10.17
C LEU A 81 -2.04 -5.82 -8.96
N THR A 82 -1.31 -4.74 -9.21
CA THR A 82 -1.06 -3.71 -8.20
C THR A 82 -1.83 -2.47 -8.58
N ILE A 83 -2.60 -1.94 -7.63
CA ILE A 83 -3.31 -0.68 -7.76
C ILE A 83 -2.61 0.36 -6.91
N GLU A 84 -2.37 1.53 -7.51
CA GLU A 84 -1.73 2.66 -6.86
C GLU A 84 -2.67 3.87 -6.81
N ALA A 85 -2.41 4.78 -5.87
CA ALA A 85 -3.10 6.06 -5.76
C ALA A 85 -2.15 7.20 -5.34
N ASP A 86 -2.65 8.43 -5.42
CA ASP A 86 -1.90 9.65 -5.11
C ASP A 86 -1.56 9.82 -3.62
N ARG A 87 -2.18 9.02 -2.73
CA ARG A 87 -1.98 9.07 -1.29
C ARG A 87 -2.49 7.79 -0.59
N PRO A 88 -2.06 7.54 0.67
CA PRO A 88 -2.66 6.53 1.55
C PRO A 88 -4.14 6.81 1.89
N CYS A 89 -4.87 5.76 2.32
CA CYS A 89 -6.21 5.91 2.88
C CYS A 89 -6.18 6.52 4.29
N ARG A 90 -7.26 7.22 4.66
CA ARG A 90 -7.38 8.04 5.87
C ARG A 90 -7.93 7.28 7.07
N ASN A 91 -8.27 6.00 6.95
CA ASN A 91 -8.76 5.13 8.04
C ASN A 91 -9.98 5.71 8.80
N ASN A 92 -10.80 6.52 8.13
CA ASN A 92 -11.92 7.24 8.76
C ASN A 92 -13.29 6.74 8.28
N ASN A 93 -13.33 5.55 7.68
CA ASN A 93 -14.48 4.90 7.03
C ASN A 93 -15.03 5.63 5.79
N ALA A 94 -14.47 6.78 5.40
CA ALA A 94 -14.79 7.37 4.11
C ALA A 94 -14.18 6.53 2.98
N GLN A 95 -14.80 6.58 1.80
CA GLN A 95 -14.17 6.03 0.61
C GLN A 95 -13.11 7.02 0.13
N ASP A 96 -11.84 6.60 0.13
CA ASP A 96 -10.72 7.45 -0.27
C ASP A 96 -10.35 7.26 -1.75
N HIS A 97 -10.41 6.02 -2.23
CA HIS A 97 -10.11 5.65 -3.62
C HIS A 97 -11.12 4.63 -4.17
N TRP A 98 -11.14 4.48 -5.49
CA TRP A 98 -12.09 3.62 -6.16
C TRP A 98 -11.61 3.11 -7.52
N THR A 99 -12.01 1.89 -7.86
CA THR A 99 -11.82 1.24 -9.17
C THR A 99 -13.19 0.76 -9.63
N PRO A 100 -13.93 1.54 -10.43
CA PRO A 100 -15.33 1.27 -10.74
C PRO A 100 -15.51 0.15 -11.76
N THR A 101 -14.44 -0.25 -12.45
CA THR A 101 -14.41 -1.39 -13.37
C THR A 101 -13.02 -2.02 -13.28
N MET A 102 -12.92 -3.33 -13.45
CA MET A 102 -11.61 -4.00 -13.44
C MET A 102 -10.79 -3.66 -14.70
N PRO A 103 -9.45 -3.60 -14.59
CA PRO A 103 -8.58 -3.54 -15.76
C PRO A 103 -8.83 -4.72 -16.71
N PRO A 104 -8.50 -4.58 -18.02
CA PRO A 104 -8.67 -5.66 -18.98
C PRO A 104 -8.03 -6.98 -18.52
N GLY A 105 -8.83 -8.06 -18.56
CA GLY A 105 -8.39 -9.41 -18.19
C GLY A 105 -8.28 -9.67 -16.68
N TRP A 106 -8.83 -8.79 -15.84
CA TRP A 106 -8.88 -8.93 -14.37
C TRP A 106 -10.29 -9.07 -13.78
N ASN A 107 -11.33 -9.01 -14.61
CA ASN A 107 -12.68 -9.30 -14.17
C ASN A 107 -12.80 -10.76 -13.72
N ASP A 108 -13.47 -11.02 -12.60
CA ASP A 108 -13.87 -12.37 -12.19
C ASP A 108 -12.72 -13.37 -12.02
N ILE A 109 -11.54 -12.92 -11.56
CA ILE A 109 -10.39 -13.82 -11.32
C ILE A 109 -9.67 -13.61 -9.99
N ILE A 110 -10.08 -12.63 -9.17
CA ILE A 110 -9.39 -12.36 -7.90
C ILE A 110 -9.73 -13.47 -6.90
N THR A 111 -8.69 -14.03 -6.30
CA THR A 111 -8.78 -15.11 -5.30
C THR A 111 -8.06 -14.77 -3.98
N SER A 112 -7.01 -13.95 -4.01
CA SER A 112 -6.34 -13.47 -2.80
C SER A 112 -5.87 -12.02 -2.94
N LEU A 113 -5.63 -11.36 -1.81
CA LEU A 113 -5.30 -9.92 -1.80
C LEU A 113 -4.46 -9.48 -0.60
N GLN A 114 -3.82 -8.33 -0.76
CA GLN A 114 -3.02 -7.66 0.26
C GLN A 114 -3.38 -6.17 0.30
N PRO A 115 -3.95 -5.67 1.41
CA PRO A 115 -4.19 -4.25 1.63
C PRO A 115 -2.90 -3.50 2.00
N TRP A 116 -2.71 -2.30 1.46
CA TRP A 116 -1.52 -1.48 1.66
C TRP A 116 -1.89 -0.02 1.94
N ALA A 117 -0.91 0.77 2.39
CA ALA A 117 -1.04 2.21 2.60
C ALA A 117 -2.32 2.59 3.39
N ASN A 118 -2.57 1.86 4.49
CA ASN A 118 -3.75 2.01 5.35
C ASN A 118 -5.11 1.72 4.70
N CYS A 119 -5.16 1.25 3.45
CA CYS A 119 -6.42 1.03 2.76
C CYS A 119 -7.09 -0.28 3.15
N TRP A 120 -8.36 -0.20 3.53
CA TRP A 120 -9.24 -1.35 3.67
C TRP A 120 -9.93 -1.61 2.33
N ILE A 121 -9.85 -2.84 1.85
CA ILE A 121 -10.32 -3.20 0.52
C ILE A 121 -11.72 -3.79 0.58
N GLU A 122 -12.61 -3.33 -0.28
CA GLU A 122 -13.91 -3.95 -0.49
C GLU A 122 -14.12 -4.33 -1.94
N LEU A 123 -14.60 -5.55 -2.12
CA LEU A 123 -14.83 -6.17 -3.41
C LEU A 123 -16.32 -6.18 -3.72
N TYR A 124 -16.65 -5.95 -4.99
CA TYR A 124 -18.00 -5.93 -5.51
C TYR A 124 -18.09 -6.84 -6.73
N SER A 125 -19.18 -7.60 -6.84
CA SER A 125 -19.31 -8.58 -7.92
C SER A 125 -19.59 -7.96 -9.29
N ASP A 126 -20.13 -6.74 -9.31
CA ASP A 126 -20.52 -6.05 -10.52
C ASP A 126 -19.76 -4.71 -10.65
N ASP A 127 -19.76 -4.15 -11.86
CA ASP A 127 -19.22 -2.82 -12.12
C ASP A 127 -19.92 -1.74 -11.29
N ASN A 128 -19.24 -0.61 -11.09
CA ASN A 128 -19.72 0.58 -10.40
C ASN A 128 -20.22 0.29 -8.97
N PHE A 129 -19.54 -0.63 -8.26
CA PHE A 129 -19.82 -1.01 -6.87
C PHE A 129 -21.21 -1.64 -6.69
N GLY A 130 -21.69 -2.34 -7.72
CA GLY A 130 -22.94 -3.09 -7.71
C GLY A 130 -22.78 -4.54 -7.24
N GLY A 131 -23.89 -5.27 -7.23
CA GLY A 131 -23.90 -6.70 -6.95
C GLY A 131 -23.62 -7.06 -5.48
N ASP A 132 -23.09 -8.27 -5.30
CA ASP A 132 -22.67 -8.76 -3.99
C ASP A 132 -21.43 -8.02 -3.52
N ARG A 133 -21.28 -7.86 -2.20
CA ARG A 133 -20.15 -7.16 -1.57
C ARG A 133 -19.49 -8.03 -0.52
N GLU A 134 -18.16 -8.02 -0.49
CA GLU A 134 -17.37 -8.69 0.54
C GLU A 134 -16.18 -7.82 1.02
N GLY A 135 -15.83 -7.94 2.29
CA GLY A 135 -14.85 -7.11 2.99
C GLY A 135 -15.47 -6.35 4.18
N ALA A 136 -14.85 -5.29 4.69
CA ALA A 136 -13.58 -4.68 4.26
C ALA A 136 -12.38 -5.50 4.75
N TYR A 137 -11.52 -5.93 3.83
CA TYR A 137 -10.29 -6.66 4.13
C TYR A 137 -9.23 -5.70 4.65
N ARG A 138 -8.77 -5.95 5.89
CA ARG A 138 -7.78 -5.12 6.60
C ARG A 138 -6.41 -5.77 6.76
N THR A 139 -6.32 -7.05 6.42
CA THR A 139 -5.10 -7.85 6.53
C THR A 139 -4.89 -8.66 5.27
N ASN A 140 -3.66 -9.10 5.05
CA ASN A 140 -3.33 -10.00 3.96
C ASN A 140 -4.24 -11.23 4.03
N THR A 141 -4.94 -11.49 2.93
CA THR A 141 -6.00 -12.49 2.85
C THR A 141 -5.60 -13.49 1.77
N PRO A 142 -5.05 -14.66 2.14
CA PRO A 142 -4.54 -15.66 1.20
C PRO A 142 -5.65 -16.40 0.45
N ASP A 143 -6.89 -16.31 0.90
CA ASP A 143 -8.08 -16.87 0.26
C ASP A 143 -9.26 -15.98 0.66
N ILE A 144 -9.87 -15.29 -0.31
CA ILE A 144 -11.05 -14.45 -0.06
C ILE A 144 -12.32 -15.28 0.16
N GLY A 145 -12.24 -16.61 0.01
CA GLY A 145 -13.34 -17.52 0.23
C GLY A 145 -14.27 -17.65 -0.99
N SER A 146 -15.06 -18.71 -0.99
CA SER A 146 -15.89 -19.09 -2.13
C SER A 146 -17.01 -18.10 -2.47
N TYR A 147 -17.31 -17.14 -1.59
CA TYR A 147 -18.37 -16.18 -1.82
C TYR A 147 -17.98 -15.14 -2.88
N MET A 148 -16.74 -14.64 -2.88
CA MET A 148 -16.25 -13.64 -3.83
C MET A 148 -15.13 -14.13 -4.78
N ASN A 149 -14.60 -15.34 -4.57
CA ASN A 149 -13.62 -15.96 -5.44
C ASN A 149 -14.07 -15.93 -6.91
N ASP A 150 -13.24 -15.36 -7.79
CA ASP A 150 -13.50 -15.27 -9.23
C ASP A 150 -14.81 -14.53 -9.58
N ARG A 151 -15.15 -13.49 -8.80
CA ARG A 151 -16.38 -12.70 -9.03
C ARG A 151 -16.17 -11.19 -9.01
N THR A 152 -14.99 -10.69 -8.65
CA THR A 152 -14.78 -9.25 -8.46
C THR A 152 -14.79 -8.50 -9.79
N SER A 153 -15.64 -7.48 -9.88
CA SER A 153 -15.75 -6.56 -11.03
C SER A 153 -15.53 -5.07 -10.67
N SER A 154 -15.58 -4.70 -9.39
CA SER A 154 -15.15 -3.36 -8.93
C SER A 154 -14.67 -3.35 -7.48
N ILE A 155 -13.90 -2.31 -7.11
CA ILE A 155 -13.18 -2.25 -5.82
C ILE A 155 -13.28 -0.85 -5.20
N ALA A 156 -13.58 -0.79 -3.91
CA ALA A 156 -13.51 0.44 -3.11
C ALA A 156 -12.43 0.35 -2.03
N TYR A 157 -11.82 1.50 -1.69
CA TYR A 157 -10.74 1.61 -0.70
C TYR A 157 -11.09 2.66 0.36
N ARG A 158 -10.82 2.35 1.63
CA ARG A 158 -11.21 3.14 2.82
C ARG A 158 -10.08 3.28 3.83
#